data_AF-K0YYM9-F1
#
_entry.id   AF-K0YYM9-F1
#
_cell.length_a   1.000
_cell.length_b   1.000
_cell.length_c   1.000
_cell.angle_alpha   90.00
_cell.angle_beta   90.00
_cell.angle_gamma   90.00
#
_symmetry.space_group_name_H-M   'P 1'
#
loop_
_entity.id
_entity.type
_entity.pdbx_description
1 polymer ?
#
loop_
_entity_poly.entity_id
_entity_poly.type
_entity_poly.pdbx_seq_one_letter_code
_entity_poly.pdbx_strand_id
1 'polypeptide(L)'
;MLFVCMSLKRNVAYTNNLVCTQGAVCSTIATVVGHRCNRERCVVSKRTVLVTLIVDDVQFRELTLFPRCSSETKMPTWEQRKLGNLTHRVTRKNDKNQSNLPLTISAQYGLIDQRIFFNNQVASRDMSGYYLLERGEFAYNKSTSSDNPWGAVKRLTKYEKGCLSTLYICFAIDEADPDFLVAYYETNRWHRSVQMIAAEGARNHGLLNIAPDDFFETELTMPASITEQAKIGRYFIALDSLITLHQREPWLTDMG
;
A
#
# COMPACT_ATOMS: atom_id res chain seq x y z
N MET A 1 -38.00 -13.74 -26.68
CA MET A 1 -38.83 -12.57 -26.32
C MET A 1 -39.37 -12.82 -24.91
N LEU A 2 -39.21 -11.85 -24.02
CA LEU A 2 -39.61 -11.79 -22.61
C LEU A 2 -38.80 -12.58 -21.54
N PHE A 3 -38.54 -11.79 -20.48
CA PHE A 3 -37.88 -12.02 -19.19
C PHE A 3 -38.75 -12.82 -18.20
N VAL A 4 -38.11 -13.62 -17.33
CA VAL A 4 -38.38 -13.78 -15.88
C VAL A 4 -37.04 -14.23 -15.23
N CYS A 5 -36.29 -13.37 -14.54
CA CYS A 5 -36.31 -13.05 -13.09
C CYS A 5 -35.83 -14.18 -12.15
N MET A 6 -34.59 -14.09 -11.65
CA MET A 6 -34.27 -14.51 -10.28
C MET A 6 -33.34 -13.50 -9.61
N SER A 7 -33.78 -13.11 -8.43
CA SER A 7 -33.17 -12.24 -7.44
C SER A 7 -31.75 -12.67 -7.06
N LEU A 8 -30.83 -11.71 -6.93
CA LEU A 8 -29.83 -11.74 -5.85
C LEU A 8 -29.54 -10.32 -5.40
N LYS A 9 -29.85 -10.11 -4.12
CA LYS A 9 -29.77 -8.86 -3.38
C LYS A 9 -28.34 -8.30 -3.38
N ARG A 10 -28.28 -6.98 -3.48
CA ARG A 10 -27.23 -6.06 -3.03
C ARG A 10 -26.15 -6.72 -2.15
N ASN A 11 -24.95 -6.81 -2.70
CA ASN A 11 -23.72 -6.55 -1.96
C ASN A 11 -22.83 -5.72 -2.89
N VAL A 12 -22.96 -4.41 -2.77
CA VAL A 12 -21.98 -3.47 -3.33
C VAL A 12 -20.72 -3.63 -2.49
N ALA A 13 -19.85 -4.55 -2.91
CA ALA A 13 -18.46 -4.53 -2.49
C ALA A 13 -17.86 -3.26 -3.10
N TYR A 14 -17.54 -2.28 -2.26
CA TYR A 14 -16.74 -1.12 -2.62
C TYR A 14 -15.33 -1.60 -2.99
N THR A 15 -15.21 -2.13 -4.20
CA THR A 15 -13.95 -2.33 -4.88
C THR A 15 -13.53 -0.97 -5.43
N ASN A 16 -12.30 -0.54 -5.15
CA ASN A 16 -11.67 0.67 -5.70
C ASN A 16 -11.48 0.54 -7.22
N ASN A 17 -12.59 0.52 -7.95
CA ASN A 17 -12.68 0.36 -9.38
C ASN A 17 -12.55 1.74 -10.03
N LEU A 18 -11.51 1.96 -10.84
CA LEU A 18 -11.53 3.09 -11.79
C LEU A 18 -12.59 2.78 -12.85
N VAL A 19 -13.54 3.67 -13.07
CA VAL A 19 -14.36 3.65 -14.29
C VAL A 19 -13.77 4.71 -15.21
N CYS A 20 -13.05 4.30 -16.26
CA CYS A 20 -12.41 5.22 -17.19
C CYS A 20 -13.28 5.39 -18.45
N THR A 21 -13.83 6.58 -18.69
CA THR A 21 -14.61 6.90 -19.92
C THR A 21 -13.89 7.89 -20.85
N GLN A 22 -12.68 8.36 -20.52
CA GLN A 22 -11.92 9.26 -21.39
C GLN A 22 -10.58 8.67 -21.87
N GLY A 23 -10.32 8.86 -23.17
CA GLY A 23 -9.33 8.11 -23.94
C GLY A 23 -7.86 8.28 -23.55
N ALA A 24 -7.47 9.34 -22.83
CA ALA A 24 -6.07 9.58 -22.45
C ALA A 24 -5.62 8.76 -21.23
N VAL A 25 -6.53 8.50 -20.29
CA VAL A 25 -6.27 7.63 -19.13
C VAL A 25 -6.39 6.16 -19.56
N CYS A 26 -7.32 5.83 -20.47
CA CYS A 26 -7.37 4.49 -21.04
C CYS A 26 -6.15 4.16 -21.90
N SER A 27 -5.53 5.12 -22.62
CA SER A 27 -4.31 4.84 -23.38
C SER A 27 -3.12 4.54 -22.45
N THR A 28 -2.90 5.36 -21.41
CA THR A 28 -1.80 5.15 -20.46
C THR A 28 -1.96 3.85 -19.69
N ILE A 29 -3.18 3.53 -19.23
CA ILE A 29 -3.47 2.29 -18.50
C ILE A 29 -3.50 1.06 -19.44
N ALA A 30 -4.01 1.18 -20.67
CA ALA A 30 -4.01 0.08 -21.65
C ALA A 30 -2.59 -0.23 -22.16
N THR A 31 -1.72 0.78 -22.29
CA THR A 31 -0.30 0.58 -22.61
C THR A 31 0.42 -0.15 -21.48
N VAL A 32 0.04 0.06 -20.22
CA VAL A 32 0.62 -0.63 -19.05
C VAL A 32 0.07 -2.05 -18.86
N VAL A 33 -1.21 -2.31 -19.15
CA VAL A 33 -1.91 -3.57 -18.78
C VAL A 33 -2.01 -4.56 -19.96
N GLY A 34 -1.54 -4.21 -21.17
CA GLY A 34 -1.46 -5.13 -22.32
C GLY A 34 -2.82 -5.60 -22.89
N HIS A 35 -3.93 -5.06 -22.42
CA HIS A 35 -5.27 -5.37 -22.93
C HIS A 35 -5.79 -4.24 -23.82
N ARG A 36 -6.35 -4.59 -24.99
CA ARG A 36 -7.12 -3.65 -25.82
C ARG A 36 -8.28 -3.10 -24.99
N CYS A 37 -8.20 -1.83 -24.57
CA CYS A 37 -9.31 -1.08 -23.99
C CYS A 37 -10.40 -0.94 -25.07
N ASN A 38 -11.38 -1.84 -25.09
CA ASN A 38 -12.58 -1.68 -25.91
C ASN A 38 -13.43 -0.57 -25.27
N ARG A 39 -13.89 0.39 -26.07
CA ARG A 39 -14.32 1.76 -25.70
C ARG A 39 -15.45 1.90 -24.65
N GLU A 40 -15.91 0.86 -23.98
CA GLU A 40 -17.16 0.94 -23.22
C GLU A 40 -17.10 0.63 -21.72
N ARG A 41 -15.99 0.11 -21.17
CA ARG A 41 -15.71 0.08 -19.71
C ARG A 41 -14.41 -0.68 -19.43
N CYS A 42 -13.34 0.03 -19.07
CA CYS A 42 -12.15 -0.60 -18.50
C CYS A 42 -12.14 -0.30 -17.00
N VAL A 43 -12.47 -1.32 -16.20
CA VAL A 43 -12.30 -1.27 -14.75
C VAL A 43 -10.93 -1.83 -14.41
N VAL A 44 -9.93 -0.95 -14.33
CA VAL A 44 -8.60 -1.35 -13.89
C VAL A 44 -8.47 -1.01 -12.42
N SER A 45 -8.36 -2.02 -11.58
CA SER A 45 -8.14 -1.83 -10.15
C SER A 45 -6.79 -1.14 -9.94
N LYS A 46 -6.70 -0.20 -8.98
CA LYS A 46 -5.43 0.37 -8.50
C LYS A 46 -4.40 -0.74 -8.21
N ARG A 47 -4.87 -1.87 -7.69
CA ARG A 47 -4.08 -3.07 -7.41
C ARG A 47 -3.51 -3.69 -8.68
N THR A 48 -4.25 -3.70 -9.80
CA THR A 48 -3.79 -4.24 -11.09
C THR A 48 -2.66 -3.41 -11.67
N VAL A 49 -2.75 -2.08 -11.70
CA VAL A 49 -1.67 -1.21 -12.22
C VAL A 49 -0.41 -1.32 -11.35
N LEU A 50 -0.59 -1.32 -10.02
CA LEU A 50 0.51 -1.39 -9.06
C LEU A 50 1.23 -2.75 -9.08
N VAL A 51 0.47 -3.83 -9.25
CA VAL A 51 0.97 -5.18 -9.51
C VAL A 51 1.72 -5.16 -10.84
N THR A 52 1.12 -4.80 -11.98
CA THR A 52 1.81 -4.89 -13.29
C THR A 52 3.12 -4.09 -13.38
N LEU A 53 3.21 -2.91 -12.75
CA LEU A 53 4.41 -2.06 -12.83
C LEU A 53 5.59 -2.54 -11.96
N ILE A 54 5.32 -3.25 -10.87
CA ILE A 54 6.37 -3.82 -9.98
C ILE A 54 6.55 -5.32 -10.24
N VAL A 55 5.56 -6.00 -10.84
CA VAL A 55 5.51 -7.46 -11.01
C VAL A 55 6.31 -7.97 -12.20
N ASP A 56 6.54 -7.16 -13.23
CA ASP A 56 7.29 -7.63 -14.38
C ASP A 56 8.66 -6.94 -14.46
N ASP A 57 9.68 -7.69 -14.01
CA ASP A 57 11.10 -7.57 -14.41
C ASP A 57 11.26 -7.42 -15.95
N VAL A 58 10.19 -7.72 -16.69
CA VAL A 58 10.06 -7.69 -18.15
C VAL A 58 9.35 -6.44 -18.70
N GLN A 59 8.50 -5.73 -17.94
CA GLN A 59 7.64 -4.67 -18.52
C GLN A 59 8.00 -3.23 -18.10
N PHE A 60 8.78 -3.06 -17.03
CA PHE A 60 9.52 -1.79 -16.85
C PHE A 60 10.59 -1.60 -17.94
N ARG A 61 10.91 -2.66 -18.70
CA ARG A 61 11.81 -2.60 -19.88
C ARG A 61 11.24 -1.80 -21.04
N GLU A 62 9.92 -1.59 -21.11
CA GLU A 62 9.25 -0.82 -22.18
C GLU A 62 8.64 0.51 -21.73
N LEU A 63 8.35 0.68 -20.43
CA LEU A 63 7.67 1.88 -19.91
C LEU A 63 8.61 3.05 -19.59
N THR A 64 9.91 2.89 -19.79
CA THR A 64 10.80 4.05 -19.79
C THR A 64 10.60 4.89 -21.03
N LEU A 65 10.24 6.16 -20.80
CA LEU A 65 10.36 7.31 -21.69
C LEU A 65 11.81 7.58 -22.16
N PHE A 66 12.63 6.54 -22.38
CA PHE A 66 13.93 6.68 -23.03
C PHE A 66 13.72 6.49 -24.54
N PRO A 67 14.03 7.51 -25.37
CA PRO A 67 14.07 7.29 -26.80
C PRO A 67 15.04 6.14 -27.07
N ARG A 68 14.67 5.23 -28.00
CA ARG A 68 15.58 4.20 -28.52
C ARG A 68 16.89 4.87 -28.91
N CYS A 69 17.87 4.84 -28.03
CA CYS A 69 19.21 5.30 -28.30
C CYS A 69 20.14 4.13 -28.04
N SER A 70 20.74 3.67 -29.12
CA SER A 70 21.75 2.64 -29.17
C SER A 70 22.99 3.08 -28.39
N SER A 71 23.07 2.70 -27.13
CA SER A 71 24.31 2.51 -26.39
C SER A 71 24.00 1.66 -25.16
N GLU A 72 24.87 0.71 -24.82
CA GLU A 72 24.77 -0.25 -23.72
C GLU A 72 24.42 0.43 -22.39
N THR A 73 23.13 0.62 -22.13
CA THR A 73 22.65 1.12 -20.84
C THR A 73 22.65 -0.08 -19.91
N LYS A 74 23.64 -0.15 -19.02
CA LYS A 74 23.73 -1.17 -17.97
C LYS A 74 22.39 -1.20 -17.22
N MET A 75 21.65 -2.30 -17.36
CA MET A 75 20.35 -2.47 -16.73
C MET A 75 20.46 -2.19 -15.22
N PRO A 76 19.52 -1.44 -14.62
CA PRO A 76 19.53 -1.23 -13.18
C PRO A 76 19.43 -2.57 -12.45
N THR A 77 20.40 -2.84 -11.57
CA THR A 77 20.46 -4.09 -10.82
C THR A 77 19.50 -4.00 -9.63
N TRP A 78 18.45 -4.80 -9.67
CA TRP A 78 17.62 -5.09 -8.51
C TRP A 78 18.33 -6.14 -7.63
N GLU A 79 18.09 -6.05 -6.33
CA GLU A 79 18.69 -6.91 -5.32
C GLU A 79 17.66 -7.38 -4.29
N GLN A 80 18.00 -8.46 -3.57
CA GLN A 80 17.27 -8.89 -2.38
C GLN A 80 17.95 -8.31 -1.15
N ARG A 81 17.19 -7.64 -0.29
CA ARG A 81 17.69 -7.05 0.96
C ARG A 81 16.76 -7.43 2.10
N LYS A 82 17.33 -7.84 3.24
CA LYS A 82 16.57 -8.05 4.47
C LYS A 82 16.04 -6.72 5.00
N LEU A 83 14.79 -6.67 5.45
CA LEU A 83 14.18 -5.47 6.01
C LEU A 83 14.98 -4.92 7.20
N GLY A 84 15.50 -5.77 8.07
CA GLY A 84 16.33 -5.40 9.22
C GLY A 84 17.69 -4.80 8.85
N ASN A 85 18.15 -4.94 7.61
CA ASN A 85 19.35 -4.26 7.13
C ASN A 85 19.06 -2.84 6.60
N LEU A 86 17.79 -2.50 6.40
CA LEU A 86 17.35 -1.21 5.83
C LEU A 86 16.64 -0.34 6.87
N THR A 87 16.28 -0.94 8.01
CA THR A 87 15.38 -0.36 9.00
C THR A 87 15.74 -0.85 10.40
N HIS A 88 15.35 -0.07 11.41
CA HIS A 88 15.40 -0.47 12.80
C HIS A 88 14.02 -0.45 13.44
N ARG A 89 13.83 -1.32 14.44
CA ARG A 89 12.58 -1.44 15.17
C ARG A 89 12.36 -0.25 16.09
N VAL A 90 11.16 0.34 16.04
CA VAL A 90 10.72 1.39 16.96
C VAL A 90 9.94 0.76 18.10
N THR A 91 10.48 0.88 19.32
CA THR A 91 9.83 0.44 20.57
C THR A 91 9.65 1.58 21.58
N ARG A 92 9.98 2.81 21.17
CA ARG A 92 9.81 4.03 21.95
C ARG A 92 8.41 4.11 22.53
N LYS A 93 8.30 4.24 23.85
CA LYS A 93 7.01 4.34 24.55
C LYS A 93 6.50 5.77 24.55
N ASN A 94 5.19 5.94 24.67
CA ASN A 94 4.55 7.24 24.90
C ASN A 94 4.75 7.70 26.36
N ASP A 95 5.99 7.62 26.83
CA ASP A 95 6.38 8.06 28.16
C ASP A 95 6.14 9.56 28.28
N LYS A 96 5.67 10.00 29.45
CA LYS A 96 5.31 11.40 29.74
C LYS A 96 4.15 11.95 28.90
N ASN A 97 3.30 11.08 28.33
CA ASN A 97 2.10 11.47 27.58
C ASN A 97 2.39 12.45 26.43
N GLN A 98 3.44 12.17 25.66
CA GLN A 98 3.89 13.00 24.55
C GLN A 98 2.87 13.11 23.40
N SER A 99 1.94 12.17 23.30
CA SER A 99 0.79 12.25 22.41
C SER A 99 -0.46 11.63 23.06
N ASN A 100 -1.62 12.21 22.75
CA ASN A 100 -2.95 11.71 23.10
C ASN A 100 -3.73 11.24 21.86
N LEU A 101 -3.03 11.01 20.74
CA LEU A 101 -3.62 10.61 19.46
C LEU A 101 -3.52 9.09 19.27
N PRO A 102 -4.59 8.31 19.51
CA PRO A 102 -4.61 6.89 19.18
C PRO A 102 -4.66 6.70 17.67
N LEU A 103 -3.72 5.96 17.11
CA LEU A 103 -3.66 5.65 15.68
C LEU A 103 -4.18 4.24 15.40
N THR A 104 -4.73 4.06 14.20
CA THR A 104 -5.04 2.77 13.60
C THR A 104 -4.63 2.77 12.12
N ILE A 105 -4.34 1.59 11.56
CA ILE A 105 -4.12 1.46 10.12
C ILE A 105 -5.46 1.29 9.40
N SER A 106 -5.66 2.11 8.38
CA SER A 106 -6.69 1.98 7.35
C SER A 106 -6.03 1.69 6.00
N ALA A 107 -6.58 0.73 5.25
CA ALA A 107 -6.10 0.45 3.89
C ALA A 107 -6.22 1.67 2.98
N GLN A 108 -7.31 2.44 3.11
CA GLN A 108 -7.60 3.61 2.28
C GLN A 108 -6.91 4.88 2.78
N TYR A 109 -6.84 5.07 4.10
CA TYR A 109 -6.43 6.35 4.69
C TYR A 109 -5.05 6.33 5.36
N GLY A 110 -4.35 5.20 5.34
CA GLY A 110 -3.07 5.02 6.02
C GLY A 110 -3.24 5.00 7.54
N LEU A 111 -2.26 5.53 8.28
CA LEU A 111 -2.38 5.75 9.73
C LEU A 111 -3.29 6.94 10.01
N ILE A 112 -4.40 6.68 10.71
CA ILE A 112 -5.46 7.66 10.99
C ILE A 112 -5.87 7.62 12.46
N ASP A 113 -6.41 8.73 12.96
CA ASP A 113 -7.01 8.80 14.30
C ASP A 113 -8.11 7.74 14.45
N GLN A 114 -7.92 6.85 15.43
CA GLN A 114 -8.84 5.77 15.74
C GLN A 114 -10.24 6.29 16.13
N ARG A 115 -10.30 7.45 16.79
CA ARG A 115 -11.55 8.08 17.23
C ARG A 115 -12.38 8.56 16.05
N ILE A 116 -11.72 9.13 15.05
CA ILE A 116 -12.38 9.54 13.80
C ILE A 116 -12.84 8.30 13.03
N PHE A 117 -11.98 7.28 12.95
CA PHE A 117 -12.26 6.10 12.13
C PHE A 117 -13.36 5.19 12.70
N PHE A 118 -13.47 5.08 14.02
CA PHE A 118 -14.47 4.25 14.70
C PHE A 118 -15.55 5.05 15.44
N ASN A 119 -15.81 6.31 15.06
CA ASN A 119 -16.82 7.16 15.70
C ASN A 119 -16.74 7.17 17.24
N ASN A 120 -15.53 7.43 17.77
CA ASN A 120 -15.20 7.50 19.21
C ASN A 120 -15.39 6.19 20.01
N GLN A 121 -15.62 5.05 19.37
CA GLN A 121 -15.92 3.79 20.07
C GLN A 121 -14.70 3.15 20.75
N VAL A 122 -13.48 3.48 20.32
CA VAL A 122 -12.29 2.73 20.73
C VAL A 122 -11.07 3.64 20.86
N ALA A 123 -10.64 3.87 22.11
CA ALA A 123 -9.29 4.30 22.49
C ALA A 123 -9.12 4.05 23.99
N SER A 124 -7.97 3.52 24.40
CA SER A 124 -7.65 3.43 25.83
C SER A 124 -7.56 4.85 26.43
N ARG A 125 -8.04 5.02 27.67
CA ARG A 125 -7.89 6.29 28.41
C ARG A 125 -6.43 6.57 28.75
N ASP A 126 -5.65 5.51 28.96
CA ASP A 126 -4.20 5.57 29.19
C ASP A 126 -3.45 4.91 28.03
N MET A 127 -2.54 5.66 27.42
CA MET A 127 -1.70 5.21 26.31
C MET A 127 -0.21 5.30 26.64
N SER A 128 0.18 5.45 27.90
CA SER A 128 1.58 5.49 28.33
C SER A 128 2.36 4.24 27.87
N GLY A 129 1.73 3.05 27.95
CA GLY A 129 2.32 1.79 27.49
C GLY A 129 2.36 1.58 25.96
N TYR A 130 1.75 2.47 25.18
CA TYR A 130 1.70 2.36 23.71
C TYR A 130 3.03 2.76 23.10
N TYR A 131 3.30 2.31 21.87
CA TYR A 131 4.42 2.84 21.10
C TYR A 131 4.10 4.25 20.62
N LEU A 132 5.06 5.16 20.75
CA LEU A 132 5.02 6.50 20.21
C LEU A 132 5.63 6.48 18.82
N LEU A 133 4.79 6.55 17.80
CA LEU A 133 5.22 6.63 16.40
C LEU A 133 5.36 8.09 15.98
N GLU A 134 6.45 8.43 15.30
CA GLU A 134 6.76 9.75 14.77
C GLU A 134 6.55 9.82 13.25
N ARG A 135 6.33 11.04 12.73
CA ARG A 135 6.13 11.28 11.32
C ARG A 135 7.28 10.69 10.50
N GLY A 136 6.93 9.94 9.46
CA GLY A 136 7.87 9.30 8.56
C GLY A 136 8.16 7.84 8.94
N GLU A 137 7.90 7.42 10.17
CA GLU A 137 8.03 6.02 10.61
C GLU A 137 6.86 5.17 10.11
N PHE A 138 7.04 3.85 10.13
CA PHE A 138 6.11 2.86 9.61
C PHE A 138 5.54 2.00 10.72
N ALA A 139 4.36 1.44 10.45
CA ALA A 139 3.75 0.44 11.29
C ALA A 139 3.19 -0.70 10.43
N TYR A 140 3.36 -1.92 10.91
CA TYR A 140 2.78 -3.14 10.39
C TYR A 140 1.67 -3.63 11.34
N ASN A 141 0.46 -3.77 10.80
CA ASN A 141 -0.66 -4.43 11.46
C ASN A 141 -0.77 -5.87 10.95
N LYS A 142 -0.71 -6.83 11.89
CA LYS A 142 -0.82 -8.27 11.64
C LYS A 142 -2.26 -8.77 11.47
N SER A 143 -3.26 -7.90 11.63
CA SER A 143 -4.68 -8.22 11.44
C SER A 143 -4.98 -8.44 9.96
N THR A 144 -5.61 -9.57 9.68
CA THR A 144 -5.97 -9.99 8.34
C THR A 144 -7.40 -9.59 8.00
N SER A 145 -7.63 -9.27 6.73
CA SER A 145 -8.96 -9.07 6.15
C SER A 145 -9.02 -9.70 4.76
N SER A 146 -10.19 -9.70 4.12
CA SER A 146 -10.35 -10.15 2.73
C SER A 146 -9.41 -9.42 1.77
N ASP A 147 -9.22 -8.12 1.99
CA ASP A 147 -8.39 -7.28 1.10
C ASP A 147 -6.90 -7.35 1.47
N ASN A 148 -6.60 -7.56 2.76
CA ASN A 148 -5.26 -7.59 3.34
C ASN A 148 -5.02 -8.92 4.08
N PRO A 149 -4.87 -10.05 3.35
CA PRO A 149 -4.73 -11.37 3.96
C PRO A 149 -3.42 -11.54 4.76
N TRP A 150 -2.44 -10.67 4.54
CA TRP A 150 -1.13 -10.70 5.19
C TRP A 150 -0.87 -9.49 6.10
N GLY A 151 -1.93 -8.77 6.47
CA GLY A 151 -1.82 -7.53 7.21
C GLY A 151 -1.55 -6.33 6.31
N ALA A 152 -1.22 -5.19 6.93
CA ALA A 152 -0.97 -3.94 6.21
C ALA A 152 0.18 -3.16 6.83
N VAL A 153 1.07 -2.63 5.98
CA VAL A 153 2.17 -1.75 6.36
C VAL A 153 1.86 -0.34 5.86
N LYS A 154 1.94 0.67 6.75
CA LYS A 154 1.68 2.07 6.39
C LYS A 154 2.67 3.02 7.07
N ARG A 155 3.04 4.08 6.36
CA ARG A 155 3.85 5.20 6.85
C ARG A 155 3.00 6.26 7.53
N LEU A 156 3.48 6.84 8.63
CA LEU A 156 2.83 7.97 9.29
C LEU A 156 3.13 9.26 8.54
N THR A 157 2.13 9.80 7.83
CA THR A 157 2.30 11.02 7.01
C THR A 157 1.35 12.15 7.37
N LYS A 158 0.31 11.90 8.17
CA LYS A 158 -0.72 12.90 8.48
C LYS A 158 -0.44 13.72 9.75
N TYR A 159 0.27 13.13 10.70
CA TYR A 159 0.47 13.70 12.04
C TYR A 159 1.96 13.72 12.39
N GLU A 160 2.36 14.64 13.26
CA GLU A 160 3.73 14.69 13.78
C GLU A 160 4.10 13.45 14.59
N LYS A 161 3.15 12.97 15.40
CA LYS A 161 3.30 11.77 16.22
C LYS A 161 1.94 11.24 16.68
N GLY A 162 1.88 9.94 16.99
CA GLY A 162 0.70 9.29 17.55
C GLY A 162 1.03 7.97 18.23
N CYS A 163 0.02 7.39 18.88
CA CYS A 163 0.17 6.23 19.74
C CYS A 163 -0.40 4.99 19.06
N LEU A 164 0.39 3.93 18.99
CA LEU A 164 -0.04 2.62 18.49
C LEU A 164 0.03 1.58 19.58
N SER A 165 -0.96 0.68 19.61
CA SER A 165 -0.91 -0.51 20.46
C SER A 165 0.37 -1.30 20.20
N THR A 166 0.91 -1.91 21.25
CA THR A 166 2.13 -2.74 21.17
C THR A 166 1.96 -4.01 20.34
N LEU A 167 0.75 -4.28 19.85
CA LEU A 167 0.45 -5.34 18.88
C LEU A 167 1.00 -5.05 17.48
N TYR A 168 1.24 -3.78 17.17
CA TYR A 168 1.86 -3.36 15.91
C TYR A 168 3.37 -3.55 15.97
N ILE A 169 3.97 -3.88 14.82
CA ILE A 169 5.43 -3.81 14.66
C ILE A 169 5.74 -2.46 14.02
N CYS A 170 6.45 -1.58 14.74
CA CYS A 170 6.81 -0.25 14.27
C CYS A 170 8.29 -0.20 13.88
N PHE A 171 8.63 0.57 12.85
CA PHE A 171 10.01 0.69 12.36
C PHE A 171 10.29 2.02 11.66
N ALA A 172 11.56 2.41 11.67
CA ALA A 172 12.06 3.58 10.96
C ALA A 172 13.10 3.15 9.94
N ILE A 173 13.25 3.93 8.86
CA ILE A 173 14.14 3.61 7.75
C ILE A 173 15.53 4.20 8.02
N ASP A 174 16.55 3.37 7.81
CA ASP A 174 17.96 3.76 7.86
C ASP A 174 18.53 3.91 6.44
N GLU A 175 18.25 2.95 5.55
CA GLU A 175 18.85 2.87 4.22
C GLU A 175 17.85 2.41 3.15
N ALA A 176 16.90 3.27 2.78
CA ALA A 176 16.02 3.10 1.62
C ALA A 176 15.30 4.41 1.29
N ASP A 177 14.77 4.54 0.08
CA ASP A 177 13.84 5.63 -0.22
C ASP A 177 12.48 5.32 0.42
N PRO A 178 11.94 6.22 1.25
CA PRO A 178 10.72 5.93 1.99
C PRO A 178 9.47 5.92 1.12
N ASP A 179 9.46 6.64 0.00
CA ASP A 179 8.32 6.67 -0.92
C ASP A 179 8.29 5.40 -1.78
N PHE A 180 9.46 4.84 -2.10
CA PHE A 180 9.56 3.50 -2.66
C PHE A 180 8.98 2.45 -1.72
N LEU A 181 9.32 2.46 -0.42
CA LEU A 181 8.77 1.49 0.52
C LEU A 181 7.26 1.64 0.71
N VAL A 182 6.73 2.86 0.67
CA VAL A 182 5.27 3.07 0.60
C VAL A 182 4.69 2.34 -0.62
N ALA A 183 5.24 2.57 -1.81
CA ALA A 183 4.76 1.91 -3.03
C ALA A 183 4.91 0.38 -2.98
N TYR A 184 6.04 -0.11 -2.47
CA TYR A 184 6.34 -1.54 -2.37
C TYR A 184 5.33 -2.30 -1.51
N TYR A 185 4.98 -1.74 -0.34
CA TYR A 185 4.03 -2.38 0.57
C TYR A 185 2.56 -2.30 0.13
N GLU A 186 2.23 -1.46 -0.85
CA GLU A 186 0.91 -1.51 -1.51
C GLU A 186 0.80 -2.71 -2.50
N THR A 187 1.92 -3.35 -2.85
CA THR A 187 1.94 -4.55 -3.72
C THR A 187 1.73 -5.84 -2.93
N ASN A 188 1.69 -6.97 -3.63
CA ASN A 188 1.72 -8.31 -3.04
C ASN A 188 3.13 -8.94 -2.98
N ARG A 189 4.20 -8.24 -3.41
CA ARG A 189 5.56 -8.83 -3.50
C ARG A 189 6.12 -9.29 -2.16
N TRP A 190 5.78 -8.57 -1.09
CA TRP A 190 6.20 -8.90 0.28
C TRP A 190 5.40 -10.03 0.92
N HIS A 191 4.25 -10.41 0.36
CA HIS A 191 3.35 -11.41 0.96
C HIS A 191 4.02 -12.77 1.13
N ARG A 192 4.83 -13.21 0.15
CA ARG A 192 5.53 -14.50 0.23
C ARG A 192 6.49 -14.53 1.41
N SER A 193 7.31 -13.48 1.58
CA SER A 193 8.26 -13.39 2.70
C SER A 193 7.53 -13.44 4.05
N VAL A 194 6.41 -12.74 4.17
CA VAL A 194 5.58 -12.77 5.39
C VAL A 194 4.88 -14.11 5.60
N GLN A 195 4.39 -14.75 4.55
CA GLN A 195 3.79 -16.09 4.63
C GLN A 195 4.78 -17.12 5.16
N MET A 196 6.06 -17.05 4.75
CA MET A 196 7.09 -18.01 5.17
C MET A 196 7.43 -17.93 6.66
N ILE A 197 7.25 -16.77 7.28
CA ILE A 197 7.54 -16.54 8.71
C ILE A 197 6.28 -16.60 9.58
N ALA A 198 5.09 -16.65 8.98
CA ALA A 198 3.84 -16.78 9.72
C ALA A 198 3.68 -18.25 10.16
N ALA A 199 3.88 -18.53 11.45
CA ALA A 199 3.79 -19.89 11.98
C ALA A 199 2.40 -20.52 11.77
N GLU A 200 2.35 -21.81 11.44
CA GLU A 200 1.11 -22.60 11.37
C GLU A 200 0.61 -22.92 12.78
N GLY A 201 -0.56 -22.40 13.14
CA GLY A 201 -1.18 -22.60 14.44
C GLY A 201 -2.06 -21.41 14.81
N ALA A 202 -3.37 -21.67 14.87
CA ALA A 202 -4.47 -20.73 15.10
C ALA A 202 -4.23 -19.29 14.59
N ARG A 203 -4.80 -18.95 13.42
CA ARG A 203 -5.22 -17.57 13.15
C ARG A 203 -6.19 -17.19 14.28
N ASN A 204 -5.67 -16.76 15.43
CA ASN A 204 -6.48 -16.38 16.58
C ASN A 204 -7.28 -15.16 16.13
N HIS A 205 -8.54 -15.41 15.76
CA HIS A 205 -9.49 -14.39 15.31
C HIS A 205 -8.98 -13.46 14.18
N GLY A 206 -8.18 -14.00 13.26
CA GLY A 206 -7.67 -13.24 12.10
C GLY A 206 -6.40 -12.43 12.36
N LEU A 207 -5.64 -12.69 13.42
CA LEU A 207 -4.31 -12.10 13.65
C LEU A 207 -3.19 -13.09 13.26
N LEU A 208 -2.18 -12.62 12.52
CA LEU A 208 -1.01 -13.43 12.17
C LEU A 208 -0.07 -13.60 13.37
N ASN A 209 0.44 -14.82 13.55
CA ASN A 209 1.48 -15.13 14.51
C ASN A 209 2.87 -14.89 13.89
N ILE A 210 3.34 -13.65 13.97
CA ILE A 210 4.66 -13.21 13.48
C ILE A 210 5.37 -12.52 14.64
N ALA A 211 6.55 -13.03 15.00
CA ALA A 211 7.44 -12.37 15.94
C ALA A 211 8.07 -11.14 15.26
N PRO A 212 8.34 -10.05 16.01
CA PRO A 212 8.96 -8.87 15.43
C PRO A 212 10.29 -9.17 14.74
N ASP A 213 11.15 -9.98 15.35
CA ASP A 213 12.48 -10.27 14.80
C ASP A 213 12.36 -11.03 13.47
N ASP A 214 11.45 -12.01 13.37
CA ASP A 214 11.16 -12.70 12.10
C ASP A 214 10.66 -11.74 11.00
N PHE A 215 9.86 -10.73 11.37
CA PHE A 215 9.40 -9.72 10.40
C PHE A 215 10.57 -8.93 9.79
N PHE A 216 11.60 -8.61 10.59
CA PHE A 216 12.80 -7.93 10.09
C PHE A 216 13.72 -8.85 9.27
N GLU A 217 13.56 -10.17 9.37
CA GLU A 217 14.24 -11.13 8.48
C GLU A 217 13.59 -11.25 7.08
N THR A 218 12.43 -10.61 6.85
CA THR A 218 11.78 -10.65 5.52
C THR A 218 12.66 -10.00 4.44
N GLU A 219 12.73 -10.65 3.29
CA GLU A 219 13.46 -10.14 2.12
C GLU A 219 12.56 -9.27 1.25
N LEU A 220 13.09 -8.11 0.85
CA LEU A 220 12.50 -7.18 -0.12
C LEU A 220 13.29 -7.21 -1.42
N THR A 221 12.56 -7.27 -2.55
CA THR A 221 13.15 -7.12 -3.88
C THR A 221 13.09 -5.66 -4.30
N MET A 222 14.25 -5.01 -4.44
CA MET A 222 14.30 -3.55 -4.66
C MET A 222 15.46 -3.12 -5.56
N PRO A 223 15.37 -1.95 -6.22
CA PRO A 223 16.51 -1.39 -6.95
C PRO A 223 17.67 -1.07 -6.01
N ALA A 224 18.91 -1.44 -6.38
CA ALA A 224 20.09 -1.09 -5.59
C ALA A 224 20.35 0.44 -5.56
N SER A 225 19.86 1.18 -6.56
CA SER A 225 20.03 2.63 -6.65
C SER A 225 18.95 3.39 -5.88
N ILE A 226 19.36 4.16 -4.87
CA ILE A 226 18.46 5.08 -4.14
C ILE A 226 17.76 6.08 -5.08
N THR A 227 18.45 6.50 -6.14
CA THR A 227 17.90 7.45 -7.12
C THR A 227 16.77 6.81 -7.92
N GLU A 228 16.87 5.52 -8.22
CA GLU A 228 15.82 4.78 -8.91
C GLU A 228 14.64 4.48 -7.99
N GLN A 229 14.91 4.08 -6.75
CA GLN A 229 13.87 3.93 -5.73
C GLN A 229 13.03 5.22 -5.62
N ALA A 230 13.68 6.39 -5.50
CA ALA A 230 13.01 7.69 -5.45
C ALA A 230 12.18 8.00 -6.72
N LYS A 231 12.67 7.63 -7.92
CA LYS A 231 11.91 7.79 -9.16
C LYS A 231 10.64 6.95 -9.15
N ILE A 232 10.73 5.68 -8.72
CA ILE A 232 9.60 4.77 -8.62
C ILE A 232 8.60 5.27 -7.57
N GLY A 233 9.07 5.64 -6.37
CA GLY A 233 8.22 6.18 -5.31
C GLY A 233 7.43 7.41 -5.76
N ARG A 234 8.09 8.39 -6.37
CA ARG A 234 7.43 9.59 -6.91
C ARG A 234 6.42 9.28 -8.01
N TYR A 235 6.72 8.33 -8.88
CA TYR A 235 5.79 7.90 -9.92
C TYR A 235 4.48 7.39 -9.31
N PHE A 236 4.55 6.55 -8.27
CA PHE A 236 3.36 6.03 -7.60
C PHE A 236 2.59 7.11 -6.82
N ILE A 237 3.28 8.06 -6.19
CA ILE A 237 2.64 9.22 -5.55
C ILE A 237 1.87 10.06 -6.59
N ALA A 238 2.48 10.31 -7.75
CA ALA A 238 1.84 11.05 -8.83
C ALA A 238 0.62 10.30 -9.38
N LEU A 239 0.73 8.98 -9.57
CA LEU A 239 -0.37 8.12 -10.00
C LEU A 239 -1.53 8.16 -8.99
N ASP A 240 -1.24 8.04 -7.70
CA ASP A 240 -2.25 8.11 -6.65
C ASP A 240 -2.95 9.47 -6.58
N SER A 241 -2.20 10.54 -6.82
CA SER A 241 -2.75 11.90 -6.91
C SER A 241 -3.70 12.04 -8.11
N LEU A 242 -3.32 11.51 -9.27
CA LEU A 242 -4.16 11.50 -10.47
C LEU A 242 -5.44 10.68 -10.27
N ILE A 243 -5.34 9.49 -9.67
CA ILE A 243 -6.51 8.66 -9.34
C ILE A 243 -7.44 9.42 -8.38
N THR A 244 -6.87 10.01 -7.33
CA THR A 244 -7.65 10.78 -6.34
C THR A 244 -8.37 11.96 -6.99
N LEU A 245 -7.72 12.66 -7.94
CA LEU A 245 -8.33 13.77 -8.67
C LEU A 245 -9.52 13.29 -9.52
N HIS A 246 -9.33 12.23 -10.31
CA HIS A 246 -10.41 11.68 -11.16
C HIS A 246 -11.58 11.12 -10.36
N GLN A 247 -11.33 10.54 -9.18
CA GLN A 247 -12.40 10.04 -8.30
C GLN A 247 -13.17 11.16 -7.58
N ARG A 248 -12.63 12.38 -7.55
CA ARG A 248 -13.28 13.56 -6.94
C ARG A 248 -14.12 14.36 -7.92
N GLU A 249 -13.92 14.19 -9.23
CA GLU A 249 -14.83 14.77 -10.23
C GLU A 249 -16.16 14.01 -10.14
N PRO A 250 -17.24 14.62 -9.58
CA PRO A 250 -18.56 14.07 -9.79
C PRO A 250 -18.77 14.19 -11.29
N TRP A 251 -19.01 13.07 -11.98
CA TRP A 251 -19.36 13.05 -13.40
C TRP A 251 -20.31 14.21 -13.71
N LEU A 252 -19.78 15.30 -14.25
CA LEU A 252 -20.57 16.47 -14.58
C LEU A 252 -21.46 16.02 -15.72
N THR A 253 -22.77 16.06 -15.43
CA THR A 253 -23.87 16.06 -16.39
C THR A 253 -23.99 14.81 -17.26
N ASP A 254 -24.47 13.73 -16.63
CA ASP A 254 -25.50 12.88 -17.23
C ASP A 254 -26.86 13.57 -16.93
N MET A 255 -27.06 14.77 -17.48
CA MET A 255 -28.31 15.54 -17.52
C MET A 255 -28.15 16.67 -18.54
N GLY A 256 -28.72 16.45 -19.72
CA GLY A 256 -28.78 17.38 -20.85
C GLY A 256 -29.24 16.66 -22.09
#